data_AF-A0A5M6HYY9-F1
#
_entry.id   AF-A0A5M6HYY9-F1
#
_cell.length_a   1.000
_cell.length_b   1.000
_cell.length_c   1.000
_cell.angle_alpha   90.00
_cell.angle_beta   90.00
_cell.angle_gamma   90.00
#
_symmetry.space_group_name_H-M   'P 1'
#
loop_
_entity.id
_entity.type
_entity.pdbx_description
1 polymer ?
#
loop_
_entity_poly.entity_id
_entity_poly.type
_entity_poly.pdbx_seq_one_letter_code
_entity_poly.pdbx_strand_id
1 'polypeptide(L)'
;MLSLSLPGLIGAAMGLALGLLNFGVVVSFVETRLRALDRSTNAAEKADFERRITLMRRTMLVLDIVAFSAVGYLFGQTIAGGLS
;
A
#
# COMPACT_ATOMS: atom_id res chain seq x y z
N MET A 1 21.77 -17.73 8.30
CA MET A 1 21.95 -16.68 7.28
C MET A 1 20.67 -16.61 6.45
N LEU A 2 19.97 -15.48 6.40
CA LEU A 2 18.85 -15.28 5.47
C LEU A 2 19.43 -15.26 4.05
N SER A 3 19.39 -16.38 3.35
CA SER A 3 19.73 -16.43 1.93
C SER A 3 18.61 -15.78 1.13
N LEU A 4 18.77 -14.48 0.85
CA LEU A 4 17.87 -13.74 -0.04
C LEU A 4 17.93 -14.37 -1.43
N SER A 5 16.79 -14.82 -1.96
CA SER A 5 16.74 -15.36 -3.32
C SER A 5 16.64 -14.21 -4.32
N LEU A 6 17.47 -14.24 -5.37
CA LEU A 6 17.41 -13.23 -6.44
C LEU A 6 16.03 -13.20 -7.13
N PRO A 7 15.37 -14.33 -7.43
CA PRO A 7 14.02 -14.33 -7.97
C PRO A 7 12.99 -13.72 -7.01
N GLY A 8 13.10 -14.00 -5.70
CA GLY A 8 12.24 -13.38 -4.70
C GLY A 8 12.47 -11.87 -4.62
N LEU A 9 13.71 -11.39 -4.68
CA LEU A 9 14.02 -9.96 -4.70
C LEU A 9 13.41 -9.25 -5.93
N ILE A 10 13.48 -9.86 -7.11
CA ILE A 10 12.84 -9.33 -8.33
C ILE A 10 11.33 -9.30 -8.16
N GLY A 11 10.74 -10.39 -7.64
CA GLY A 11 9.31 -10.46 -7.34
C GLY A 11 8.88 -9.40 -6.33
N ALA A 12 9.66 -9.16 -5.28
CA ALA A 12 9.40 -8.13 -4.28
C ALA A 12 9.43 -6.72 -4.87
N ALA A 13 10.40 -6.43 -5.75
CA ALA A 13 10.49 -5.14 -6.44
C ALA A 13 9.27 -4.91 -7.36
N MET A 14 8.84 -5.94 -8.09
CA MET A 14 7.62 -5.89 -8.91
C MET A 14 6.36 -5.72 -8.05
N GLY A 15 6.27 -6.45 -6.94
CA GLY A 15 5.21 -6.31 -5.95
C GLY A 15 5.15 -4.88 -5.41
N LEU A 16 6.28 -4.31 -4.98
CA LEU A 16 6.36 -2.93 -4.52
C LEU A 16 5.87 -1.93 -5.58
N ALA A 17 6.29 -2.09 -6.84
CA ALA A 17 5.82 -1.25 -7.94
C ALA A 17 4.29 -1.33 -8.10
N LEU A 18 3.72 -2.54 -8.07
CA LEU A 18 2.27 -2.74 -8.12
C LEU A 18 1.55 -2.15 -6.90
N GLY A 19 2.11 -2.30 -5.70
CA GLY A 19 1.58 -1.73 -4.47
C GLY A 19 1.52 -0.20 -4.51
N LEU A 20 2.54 0.46 -5.07
CA LEU A 20 2.54 1.92 -5.26
C LEU A 20 1.49 2.38 -6.28
N LEU A 21 1.29 1.62 -7.36
CA LEU A 21 0.23 1.90 -8.33
C LEU A 21 -1.16 1.72 -7.69
N ASN A 22 -1.36 0.63 -6.93
CA ASN A 22 -2.60 0.36 -6.19
C ASN A 22 -2.90 1.48 -5.20
N PHE A 23 -1.89 1.87 -4.41
CA PHE A 23 -1.99 2.96 -3.43
C PHE A 23 -2.53 4.24 -4.07
N GLY A 24 -1.95 4.65 -5.21
CA GLY A 24 -2.38 5.86 -5.93
C GLY A 24 -3.85 5.80 -6.34
N VAL A 25 -4.30 4.66 -6.89
CA VAL A 25 -5.69 4.47 -7.34
C VAL A 25 -6.65 4.41 -6.16
N VAL A 26 -6.37 3.57 -5.16
CA VAL A 26 -7.25 3.32 -4.01
C VAL A 26 -7.37 4.56 -3.14
N VAL A 27 -6.26 5.21 -2.79
CA VAL A 27 -6.30 6.43 -1.96
C VAL A 27 -7.06 7.55 -2.67
N SER A 28 -6.81 7.77 -3.95
CA SER A 28 -7.51 8.83 -4.70
C SER A 28 -9.02 8.59 -4.74
N PHE A 29 -9.43 7.34 -4.97
CA PHE A 29 -10.84 6.96 -4.95
C PHE A 29 -11.46 7.14 -3.56
N VAL A 30 -10.83 6.59 -2.52
CA VAL A 30 -11.33 6.62 -1.15
C VAL A 30 -11.38 8.04 -0.61
N GLU A 31 -10.35 8.87 -0.80
CA GLU A 31 -10.34 10.27 -0.38
C GLU A 31 -11.44 11.08 -1.08
N THR A 32 -11.65 10.86 -2.38
CA THR A 32 -12.74 11.53 -3.12
C THR A 32 -14.10 11.20 -2.51
N ARG A 33 -14.32 9.95 -2.13
CA ARG A 33 -15.56 9.51 -1.49
C ARG A 33 -15.69 10.03 -0.05
N LEU A 34 -14.62 10.03 0.73
CA LEU A 34 -14.63 10.61 2.08
C LEU A 34 -14.92 12.11 2.04
N ARG A 35 -14.30 12.85 1.12
CA ARG A 35 -14.54 14.29 0.95
C ARG A 35 -15.97 14.60 0.51
N ALA A 36 -16.59 13.73 -0.29
CA ALA A 36 -18.01 13.87 -0.64
C ALA A 36 -18.95 13.67 0.56
N LEU A 37 -18.48 13.01 1.62
CA LEU A 37 -19.24 12.76 2.85
C LEU A 37 -18.89 13.75 3.97
N ASP A 38 -17.95 14.67 3.74
CA ASP A 38 -17.54 15.65 4.74
C ASP A 38 -18.72 16.59 5.07
N ARG A 39 -19.11 16.61 6.35
CA ARG A 39 -20.15 17.49 6.90
C ARG A 39 -19.59 18.49 7.90
N SER A 40 -18.27 18.72 7.88
CA SER A 40 -17.61 19.66 8.80
C SER A 40 -18.25 21.04 8.71
N THR A 41 -18.68 21.57 9.85
CA THR A 41 -19.36 22.87 9.95
C THR A 41 -18.43 23.98 10.41
N ASN A 42 -17.28 23.61 11.00
CA ASN A 42 -16.28 24.54 11.51
C ASN A 42 -14.85 24.10 11.18
N ALA A 43 -13.90 25.01 11.39
CA ALA A 43 -12.49 24.80 11.07
C ALA A 43 -11.81 23.70 11.91
N ALA A 44 -12.28 23.47 13.15
CA ALA A 44 -11.71 22.44 14.02
C ALA A 44 -12.11 21.03 13.56
N GLU A 45 -13.37 20.82 13.17
CA GLU A 45 -13.87 19.57 12.58
C GLU A 45 -13.14 19.24 11.28
N LYS A 46 -12.95 20.25 10.42
CA LYS A 46 -12.20 20.08 9.16
C LYS A 46 -10.74 19.67 9.41
N ALA A 47 -10.10 20.25 10.43
CA ALA A 47 -8.73 19.90 10.79
C ALA A 47 -8.61 18.45 11.31
N ASP A 48 -9.55 17.99 12.13
CA ASP A 48 -9.58 16.59 12.59
C ASP A 48 -9.84 15.62 11.42
N PHE A 49 -10.73 15.99 10.50
CA PHE A 49 -11.01 15.21 9.31
C PHE A 49 -9.78 15.04 8.41
N GLU A 50 -9.05 16.13 8.10
CA GLU A 50 -7.81 16.06 7.32
C GLU A 50 -6.71 15.25 8.03
N ARG A 51 -6.66 15.29 9.37
CA ARG A 51 -5.74 14.46 10.14
C ARG A 51 -6.06 12.98 9.99
N ARG A 52 -7.35 12.60 10.00
CA ARG A 52 -7.80 11.22 9.76
C ARG A 52 -7.49 10.76 8.34
N ILE A 53 -7.70 11.60 7.33
CA ILE A 53 -7.30 11.30 5.95
C ILE A 53 -5.79 11.04 5.86
N THR A 54 -4.99 11.89 6.51
CA THR A 54 -3.53 11.73 6.52
C THR A 54 -3.10 10.41 7.18
N LEU A 55 -3.73 10.02 8.29
CA LEU A 55 -3.47 8.74 8.96
C LEU A 55 -3.88 7.57 8.06
N MET A 56 -5.07 7.61 7.46
CA MET A 56 -5.54 6.58 6.52
C MET A 56 -4.54 6.39 5.37
N ARG A 57 -4.11 7.49 4.74
CA ARG A 57 -3.13 7.49 3.65
C ARG A 57 -1.82 6.83 4.07
N ARG A 58 -1.28 7.19 5.24
CA ARG A 58 -0.04 6.58 5.75
C ARG A 58 -0.21 5.08 6.00
N THR A 59 -1.31 4.68 6.63
CA THR A 59 -1.59 3.27 6.92
C THR A 59 -1.74 2.46 5.63
N MET A 60 -2.49 2.96 4.65
CA MET A 60 -2.63 2.30 3.34
C MET A 60 -1.28 2.14 2.64
N LEU A 61 -0.45 3.19 2.61
CA LEU A 61 0.87 3.11 1.99
C LEU A 61 1.74 2.01 2.62
N VAL A 62 1.78 1.96 3.95
CA VAL A 62 2.56 0.94 4.67
C VAL A 62 2.04 -0.45 4.38
N LEU A 63 0.71 -0.63 4.38
CA LEU A 63 0.08 -1.91 4.06
C LEU A 63 0.38 -2.35 2.62
N ASP A 64 0.25 -1.45 1.65
CA ASP A 64 0.52 -1.74 0.24
C ASP A 64 1.99 -2.13 0.04
N ILE A 65 2.94 -1.38 0.63
CA ILE A 65 4.37 -1.70 0.54
C ILE A 65 4.66 -3.08 1.14
N VAL A 66 4.19 -3.36 2.36
CA VAL A 66 4.51 -4.61 3.04
C VAL A 66 3.82 -5.80 2.37
N ALA A 67 2.52 -5.69 2.13
CA ALA A 67 1.73 -6.79 1.57
C ALA A 67 2.19 -7.12 0.15
N PHE A 68 2.27 -6.14 -0.75
CA PHE A 68 2.62 -6.43 -2.13
C PHE A 68 4.09 -6.84 -2.29
N SER A 69 5.02 -6.26 -1.53
CA SER A 69 6.43 -6.71 -1.59
C SER A 69 6.59 -8.14 -1.07
N ALA A 70 5.90 -8.49 0.03
CA ALA A 70 5.93 -9.83 0.58
C ALA A 70 5.32 -10.86 -0.38
N VAL A 71 4.13 -10.56 -0.91
CA VAL A 71 3.46 -11.39 -1.92
C VAL A 71 4.35 -11.53 -3.15
N GLY A 72 4.89 -10.44 -3.67
CA GLY A 72 5.81 -10.44 -4.80
C GLY A 72 7.04 -11.31 -4.56
N TYR A 73 7.64 -11.23 -3.36
CA TYR A 73 8.78 -12.07 -2.99
C TYR A 73 8.44 -13.56 -3.05
N LEU A 74 7.32 -13.94 -2.44
CA LEU A 74 6.86 -15.32 -2.43
C LEU A 74 6.58 -15.82 -3.85
N PHE A 75 5.91 -15.02 -4.68
CA PHE A 75 5.66 -15.36 -6.09
C PHE A 75 6.95 -15.50 -6.91
N GLY A 76 7.91 -14.59 -6.73
CA GLY A 76 9.19 -14.67 -7.41
C GLY A 76 9.96 -15.96 -7.04
N GLN A 77 9.91 -16.34 -5.76
CA GLN A 77 10.52 -17.58 -5.28
C GLN A 77 9.79 -18.83 -5.77
N THR A 78 8.45 -18.83 -5.80
CA THR A 78 7.65 -19.99 -6.24
C THR A 78 7.83 -20.26 -7.73
N ILE A 79 7.78 -19.22 -8.57
CA ILE A 79 7.91 -19.34 -10.03
C ILE A 79 9.30 -19.83 -10.43
N ALA A 80 10.34 -19.42 -9.72
CA ALA A 80 11.71 -19.86 -9.97
C ALA A 80 12.04 -21.25 -9.42
N GLY A 81 11.07 -21.98 -8.87
CA GLY A 81 11.28 -23.32 -8.31
C GLY A 81 12.00 -23.34 -6.95
N GLY A 82 12.18 -22.19 -6.28
CA GLY A 82 12.88 -22.06 -5.01
C GLY A 82 12.12 -22.59 -3.78
N LEU A 83 11.05 -23.36 -3.98
CA LEU A 83 10.29 -24.12 -2.97
C LEU A 83 10.50 -25.64 -3.09
N SER A 84 11.51 -26.08 -3.86
CA SER A 84 11.94 -27.48 -3.97
C SER A 84 13.13 -27.80 -3.07
#